data_AF-A0AAC9RL90-F1
#
_entry.id   AF-A0AAC9RL90-F1
#
_cell.length_a   1.000
_cell.length_b   1.000
_cell.length_c   1.000
_cell.angle_alpha   90.00
_cell.angle_beta   90.00
_cell.angle_gamma   90.00
#
_symmetry.space_group_name_H-M   'P 1'
#
loop_
_entity.id
_entity.type
_entity.pdbx_description
1 polymer ?
#
loop_
_entity_poly.entity_id
_entity_poly.type
_entity_poly.pdbx_seq_one_letter_code
_entity_poly.pdbx_strand_id
1 'polypeptide(L)'
;MIYTRRVTIDKIKEENRETLEDLVIVEYPFTIFLNDEEFITLLCSPRNLDYLAVGFLVSEGIIKTKEEIESIYIDEEKGHGYIALKGKRLLADKLYGKRTVTTGCGKGTVFYNVLDSIGAQPINHLLEVTTEEILSLSRQFNEASDLFKETGGVHACGLCSRDEILLFHEDVGRHNALDKIIGEAFLKNMDLEDKILITTGRISSEMIIKTSKRKIPVIISRSAPTDLSINIAKSLNIVLIGFARGRRLNIYNGEKSIPIT
;
A
#
# COMPACT_ATOMS: atom_id res chain seq x y z
N MET A 1 -20.63 -3.96 4.97
CA MET A 1 -20.23 -3.45 6.30
C MET A 1 -20.24 -1.91 6.33
N ILE A 2 -20.45 -1.28 7.49
CA ILE A 2 -20.30 0.18 7.67
C ILE A 2 -18.82 0.51 7.86
N TYR A 3 -18.25 1.38 7.02
CA TYR A 3 -16.82 1.75 7.06
C TYR A 3 -16.56 3.11 7.72
N THR A 4 -17.60 3.85 8.10
CA THR A 4 -17.49 5.11 8.85
C THR A 4 -18.53 5.15 9.96
N ARG A 5 -18.22 5.72 11.12
CA ARG A 5 -19.22 6.00 12.16
C ARG A 5 -19.31 7.49 12.43
N ARG A 6 -20.50 7.95 12.83
CA ARG A 6 -20.67 9.28 13.41
C ARG A 6 -20.32 9.25 14.89
N VAL A 7 -19.60 10.26 15.35
CA VAL A 7 -19.28 10.47 16.76
C VAL A 7 -19.62 11.89 17.16
N THR A 8 -20.13 12.09 18.37
CA THR A 8 -20.30 13.41 18.94
C THR A 8 -18.94 13.96 19.39
N ILE A 9 -18.59 15.15 18.93
CA ILE A 9 -17.36 15.85 19.29
C ILE A 9 -17.66 17.25 19.82
N ASP A 10 -16.71 17.80 20.56
CA ASP A 10 -16.64 19.23 20.83
C ASP A 10 -15.62 19.88 19.90
N LYS A 11 -16.10 20.72 18.98
CA LYS A 11 -15.26 21.49 18.08
C LYS A 11 -14.99 22.87 18.68
N ILE A 12 -13.71 23.19 18.85
CA ILE A 12 -13.27 24.51 19.29
C ILE A 12 -12.74 25.27 18.07
N LYS A 13 -13.30 26.44 17.79
CA LYS A 13 -12.83 27.37 16.77
C LYS A 13 -12.65 28.75 17.41
N GLU A 14 -11.41 29.18 17.54
CA GLU A 14 -11.03 30.39 18.28
C GLU A 14 -11.57 30.32 19.72
N GLU A 15 -12.46 31.22 20.12
CA GLU A 15 -13.06 31.25 21.46
C GLU A 15 -14.41 30.50 21.56
N ASN A 16 -14.92 29.95 20.44
CA ASN A 16 -16.21 29.26 20.40
C ASN A 16 -16.05 27.75 20.53
N ARG A 17 -16.86 27.15 21.40
CA ARG A 17 -17.02 25.69 21.52
C ARG A 17 -18.43 25.29 21.07
N GLU A 18 -18.50 24.35 20.13
CA GLU A 18 -19.74 23.79 19.59
C GLU A 18 -19.70 22.27 19.66
N THR A 19 -20.79 21.64 20.11
CA THR A 19 -20.95 20.18 20.07
C THR A 19 -21.64 19.77 18.77
N LEU A 20 -21.03 18.88 18.00
CA LEU A 20 -21.54 18.44 16.68
C LEU A 20 -21.20 16.98 16.39
N GLU A 21 -21.79 16.43 15.32
CA GLU A 21 -21.42 15.10 14.82
C GLU A 21 -20.27 15.21 13.80
N ASP A 22 -19.26 14.36 13.96
CA ASP A 22 -18.16 14.21 13.02
C ASP A 22 -18.08 12.76 12.51
N LEU A 23 -17.56 12.59 11.29
CA LEU A 23 -17.44 11.29 10.65
C LEU A 23 -16.03 10.74 10.84
N VAL A 24 -15.92 9.56 11.42
CA VAL A 24 -14.63 8.88 11.61
C VAL A 24 -14.61 7.54 10.89
N ILE A 25 -13.45 7.23 10.30
CA ILE A 25 -13.19 5.92 9.69
C ILE A 25 -13.22 4.82 10.75
N VAL A 26 -13.75 3.66 10.37
CA VAL A 26 -13.68 2.45 11.19
C VAL A 26 -12.33 1.77 10.97
N GLU A 27 -11.58 1.58 12.06
CA GLU A 27 -10.46 0.65 12.13
C GLU A 27 -10.96 -0.72 12.59
N TYR A 28 -10.58 -1.75 11.85
CA TYR A 28 -11.19 -3.07 11.90
C TYR A 28 -10.12 -4.17 12.02
N PRO A 29 -10.20 -5.08 13.01
CA PRO A 29 -9.32 -6.24 13.07
C PRO A 29 -9.76 -7.28 12.02
N PHE A 30 -8.84 -7.63 11.13
CA PHE A 30 -9.03 -8.62 10.08
C PHE A 30 -7.99 -9.74 10.21
N THR A 31 -8.45 -10.93 10.60
CA THR A 31 -7.62 -12.12 10.81
C THR A 31 -7.60 -13.00 9.58
N ILE A 32 -6.41 -13.26 9.04
CA ILE A 32 -6.19 -14.15 7.90
C ILE A 32 -5.86 -15.54 8.45
N PHE A 33 -6.58 -16.55 7.97
CA PHE A 33 -6.33 -17.96 8.17
C PHE A 33 -5.77 -18.55 6.88
N LEU A 34 -4.67 -19.29 6.99
CA LEU A 34 -4.07 -20.02 5.86
C LEU A 34 -4.22 -21.52 6.11
N ASN A 35 -4.92 -22.23 5.22
CA ASN A 35 -5.18 -23.66 5.36
C ASN A 35 -5.71 -24.02 6.78
N ASP A 36 -6.69 -23.24 7.25
CA ASP A 36 -7.35 -23.34 8.56
C ASP A 36 -6.48 -23.01 9.79
N GLU A 37 -5.24 -22.56 9.61
CA GLU A 37 -4.38 -22.08 10.70
C GLU A 37 -4.40 -20.54 10.76
N GLU A 38 -4.58 -19.98 11.96
CA GLU A 38 -4.48 -18.53 12.17
C GLU A 38 -3.08 -18.05 11.79
N PHE A 39 -3.01 -17.12 10.84
CA PHE A 39 -1.74 -16.67 10.29
C PHE A 39 -1.37 -15.27 10.81
N ILE A 40 -2.26 -14.29 10.67
CA ILE A 40 -2.02 -12.92 11.11
C ILE A 40 -3.33 -12.16 11.31
N THR A 41 -3.33 -11.18 12.22
CA THR A 41 -4.39 -10.17 12.31
C THR A 41 -3.85 -8.80 11.91
N LEU A 42 -4.53 -8.15 10.96
CA LEU A 42 -4.24 -6.80 10.47
C LEU A 42 -5.29 -5.83 11.02
N LEU A 43 -4.88 -4.63 11.42
CA LEU A 43 -5.81 -3.51 11.63
C LEU A 43 -5.95 -2.76 10.31
N CYS A 44 -7.17 -2.69 9.77
CA CYS A 44 -7.43 -2.16 8.43
C CYS A 44 -8.80 -1.47 8.33
N SER A 45 -9.10 -0.89 7.17
CA SER A 45 -10.46 -0.47 6.83
C SER A 45 -11.26 -1.68 6.30
N PRO A 46 -12.54 -1.85 6.67
CA PRO A 46 -13.36 -3.02 6.30
C PRO A 46 -13.89 -2.95 4.85
N ARG A 47 -12.98 -2.82 3.89
CA ARG A 47 -13.27 -2.78 2.44
C ARG A 47 -12.19 -3.52 1.68
N ASN A 48 -12.58 -4.28 0.66
CA ASN A 48 -11.67 -4.99 -0.24
C ASN A 48 -10.70 -5.91 0.54
N LEU A 49 -11.25 -6.66 1.51
CA LEU A 49 -10.49 -7.51 2.43
C LEU A 49 -9.87 -8.73 1.73
N ASP A 50 -10.50 -9.21 0.66
CA ASP A 50 -9.96 -10.22 -0.24
C ASP A 50 -8.65 -9.73 -0.89
N TYR A 51 -8.65 -8.52 -1.42
CA TYR A 51 -7.46 -7.89 -2.00
C TYR A 51 -6.39 -7.63 -0.95
N LEU A 52 -6.78 -7.20 0.25
CA LEU A 52 -5.83 -7.03 1.36
C LEU A 52 -5.18 -8.37 1.72
N ALA A 53 -5.97 -9.44 1.88
CA ALA A 53 -5.45 -10.77 2.23
C ALA A 53 -4.47 -11.28 1.17
N VAL A 54 -4.88 -11.29 -0.10
CA VAL A 54 -4.02 -11.77 -1.20
C VAL A 54 -2.79 -10.89 -1.34
N GLY A 55 -2.96 -9.57 -1.30
CA GLY A 55 -1.88 -8.61 -1.40
C GLY A 55 -0.83 -8.78 -0.31
N PHE A 56 -1.27 -8.98 0.93
CA PHE A 56 -0.38 -9.27 2.05
C PHE A 56 0.45 -10.54 1.79
N LEU A 57 -0.19 -11.63 1.38
CA LEU A 57 0.50 -12.90 1.09
C LEU A 57 1.50 -12.80 -0.07
N VAL A 58 1.16 -12.03 -1.11
CA VAL A 58 2.05 -11.76 -2.25
C VAL A 58 3.24 -10.93 -1.80
N SER A 59 2.99 -9.83 -1.08
CA SER A 59 4.01 -8.96 -0.52
C SER A 59 4.99 -9.81 0.32
N GLU A 60 4.48 -10.54 1.31
CA GLU A 60 5.30 -11.40 2.18
C GLU A 60 5.96 -12.59 1.45
N GLY A 61 5.71 -12.78 0.15
CA GLY A 61 6.28 -13.86 -0.63
C GLY A 61 5.81 -15.25 -0.17
N ILE A 62 4.64 -15.31 0.46
CA ILE A 62 3.96 -16.54 0.85
C ILE A 62 3.41 -17.25 -0.38
N ILE A 63 2.89 -16.46 -1.33
CA ILE A 63 2.45 -16.91 -2.66
C ILE A 63 3.19 -16.15 -3.75
N LYS A 64 3.47 -16.83 -4.87
CA LYS A 64 4.15 -16.27 -6.05
C LYS A 64 3.26 -16.28 -7.27
N THR A 65 2.39 -17.28 -7.41
CA THR A 65 1.48 -17.41 -8.55
C THR A 65 0.04 -17.61 -8.10
N LYS A 66 -0.91 -17.20 -8.94
CA LYS A 66 -2.34 -17.24 -8.62
C LYS A 66 -2.84 -18.68 -8.47
N GLU A 67 -2.20 -19.63 -9.17
CA GLU A 67 -2.53 -21.04 -9.15
C GLU A 67 -2.24 -21.70 -7.81
N GLU A 68 -1.42 -21.07 -6.95
CA GLU A 68 -1.21 -21.53 -5.57
C GLU A 68 -2.46 -21.33 -4.70
N ILE A 69 -3.42 -20.49 -5.10
CA ILE A 69 -4.66 -20.26 -4.35
C ILE A 69 -5.73 -21.26 -4.81
N GLU A 70 -6.25 -22.05 -3.87
CA GLU A 70 -7.39 -22.96 -4.10
C GLU A 70 -8.72 -22.24 -3.88
N SER A 71 -8.85 -21.47 -2.79
CA SER A 71 -10.06 -20.70 -2.51
C SER A 71 -9.78 -19.49 -1.61
N ILE A 72 -10.63 -18.49 -1.74
CA ILE A 72 -10.66 -17.28 -0.91
C ILE A 72 -12.08 -17.16 -0.36
N TYR A 73 -12.23 -17.07 0.95
CA TYR A 73 -13.51 -16.81 1.60
C TYR A 73 -13.34 -15.73 2.66
N ILE A 74 -14.11 -14.65 2.56
CA ILE A 74 -14.10 -13.54 3.52
C ILE A 74 -15.41 -13.57 4.31
N ASP A 75 -15.29 -13.84 5.61
CA ASP A 75 -16.35 -13.64 6.58
C ASP A 75 -16.22 -12.20 7.10
N GLU A 76 -16.90 -11.27 6.42
CA GLU A 76 -16.89 -9.87 6.80
C GLU A 76 -17.35 -9.71 8.25
N GLU A 77 -18.45 -10.34 8.68
CA GLU A 77 -19.02 -10.15 10.02
C GLU A 77 -18.07 -10.54 11.16
N LYS A 78 -17.30 -11.62 10.99
CA LYS A 78 -16.29 -12.05 11.97
C LYS A 78 -14.95 -11.35 11.81
N GLY A 79 -14.69 -10.79 10.64
CA GLY A 79 -13.40 -10.21 10.30
C GLY A 79 -12.37 -11.25 10.00
N HIS A 80 -12.78 -12.35 9.37
CA HIS A 80 -11.91 -13.45 9.07
C HIS A 80 -11.78 -13.64 7.56
N GLY A 81 -10.56 -13.83 7.08
CA GLY A 81 -10.26 -14.22 5.71
C GLY A 81 -9.64 -15.60 5.68
N TYR A 82 -10.30 -16.56 5.06
CA TYR A 82 -9.82 -17.94 4.92
C TYR A 82 -9.26 -18.14 3.51
N ILE A 83 -7.95 -18.38 3.43
CA ILE A 83 -7.25 -18.60 2.17
C ILE A 83 -6.70 -20.04 2.16
N ALA A 84 -7.22 -20.86 1.25
CA ALA A 84 -6.70 -22.20 1.01
C ALA A 84 -5.61 -22.14 -0.07
N LEU A 85 -4.44 -22.71 0.22
CA LEU A 85 -3.28 -22.74 -0.66
C LEU A 85 -2.92 -24.19 -1.02
N LYS A 86 -2.52 -24.40 -2.27
CA LYS A 86 -2.04 -25.70 -2.77
C LYS A 86 -0.78 -26.13 -2.03
N GLY A 87 -0.85 -27.31 -1.44
CA GLY A 87 0.24 -27.91 -0.69
C GLY A 87 0.39 -27.31 0.71
N LYS A 88 0.60 -28.16 1.71
CA LYS A 88 0.92 -27.72 3.08
C LYS A 88 2.34 -27.16 3.10
N ARG A 89 2.50 -25.87 2.78
CA ARG A 89 3.72 -25.15 3.17
C ARG A 89 3.74 -25.08 4.69
N LEU A 90 4.81 -25.58 5.32
CA LEU A 90 5.09 -25.31 6.73
C LEU A 90 5.33 -23.80 6.86
N LEU A 91 4.27 -23.05 7.15
CA LEU A 91 4.28 -21.59 7.26
C LEU A 91 5.09 -21.11 8.47
N ALA A 92 5.23 -21.99 9.49
CA ALA A 92 5.97 -21.74 10.71
C ALA A 92 7.40 -21.23 10.42
N ASP A 93 8.14 -21.86 9.51
CA ASP A 93 9.55 -21.51 9.27
C ASP A 93 9.76 -20.10 8.69
N LYS A 94 8.78 -19.58 7.92
CA LYS A 94 8.82 -18.19 7.42
C LYS A 94 8.41 -17.16 8.47
N LEU A 95 7.52 -17.52 9.39
CA LEU A 95 7.02 -16.63 10.44
C LEU A 95 8.03 -16.37 11.57
N TYR A 96 8.96 -17.30 11.82
CA TYR A 96 9.96 -17.21 12.90
C TYR A 96 11.26 -16.50 12.50
N GLY A 97 11.43 -16.10 11.23
CA GLY A 97 12.62 -15.42 10.72
C GLY A 97 12.75 -13.96 11.17
N LYS A 98 13.26 -13.74 12.39
CA LYS A 98 13.76 -12.46 12.97
C LYS A 98 12.94 -11.19 12.63
N ARG A 99 12.01 -10.89 13.54
CA ARG A 99 11.18 -9.67 13.57
C ARG A 99 12.04 -8.44 13.87
N THR A 100 11.93 -7.39 13.05
CA THR A 100 12.47 -6.06 13.36
C THR A 100 11.34 -5.13 13.80
N VAL A 101 11.55 -4.37 14.87
CA VAL A 101 10.57 -3.41 15.39
C VAL A 101 10.71 -2.09 14.62
N THR A 102 9.66 -1.67 13.93
CA THR A 102 9.61 -0.33 13.32
C THR A 102 8.80 0.63 14.18
N THR A 103 9.12 1.92 14.07
CA THR A 103 8.58 3.01 14.90
C THR A 103 7.16 3.43 14.51
N GLY A 104 6.51 2.76 13.56
CA GLY A 104 5.31 3.26 12.88
C GLY A 104 4.00 2.55 13.21
N CYS A 105 4.02 1.37 13.82
CA CYS A 105 2.81 0.61 14.16
C CYS A 105 3.02 -0.10 15.51
N GLY A 106 2.08 0.07 16.44
CA GLY A 106 2.10 -0.60 17.74
C GLY A 106 2.24 -2.12 17.60
N LYS A 107 3.01 -2.73 18.51
CA LYS A 107 3.49 -4.14 18.47
C LYS A 107 4.22 -4.49 17.16
N GLY A 108 5.47 -4.01 17.07
CA GLY A 108 6.41 -4.27 15.98
C GLY A 108 6.58 -5.75 15.65
N THR A 109 5.81 -6.21 14.68
CA THR A 109 6.01 -7.47 13.97
C THR A 109 6.10 -7.12 12.50
N VAL A 110 7.32 -6.86 12.05
CA VAL A 110 7.64 -6.76 10.63
C VAL A 110 8.18 -8.11 10.19
N PHE A 111 7.63 -8.65 9.10
CA PHE A 111 8.13 -9.86 8.42
C PHE A 111 9.24 -9.56 7.42
N TYR A 112 9.38 -8.29 7.03
CA TYR A 112 10.45 -7.78 6.18
C TYR A 112 11.72 -7.43 6.95
N ASN A 113 12.83 -8.06 6.56
CA ASN A 113 14.15 -7.58 6.95
C ASN A 113 14.71 -6.70 5.83
N VAL A 114 15.53 -5.70 6.18
CA VAL A 114 16.35 -4.95 5.20
C VAL A 114 17.19 -5.90 4.34
N LEU A 115 17.50 -7.10 4.86
CA LEU A 115 18.15 -8.17 4.13
C LEU A 115 17.35 -8.70 2.93
N ASP A 116 16.02 -8.53 2.88
CA ASP A 116 15.21 -8.94 1.73
C ASP A 116 15.50 -8.08 0.49
N SER A 117 16.04 -6.86 0.65
CA SER A 117 16.53 -6.08 -0.48
C SER A 117 17.77 -6.69 -1.12
N ILE A 118 18.49 -7.59 -0.43
CA ILE A 118 19.69 -8.28 -0.96
C ILE A 118 19.29 -9.29 -2.05
N GLY A 119 18.05 -9.78 -2.05
CA GLY A 119 17.53 -10.69 -3.08
C GLY A 119 16.80 -9.99 -4.23
N ALA A 120 16.42 -8.72 -4.08
CA ALA A 120 15.71 -7.98 -5.12
C ALA A 120 16.68 -7.54 -6.23
N GLN A 121 16.32 -7.83 -7.47
CA GLN A 121 17.12 -7.42 -8.63
C GLN A 121 16.76 -5.99 -9.04
N PRO A 122 17.73 -5.17 -9.49
CA PRO A 122 17.44 -3.86 -10.04
C PRO A 122 16.48 -3.96 -11.23
N ILE A 123 15.57 -2.99 -11.33
CA ILE A 123 14.67 -2.86 -12.47
C ILE A 123 15.49 -2.30 -13.64
N ASN A 124 15.56 -3.05 -14.74
CA ASN A 124 16.49 -2.75 -15.85
C ASN A 124 15.83 -2.04 -17.03
N HIS A 125 14.50 -1.93 -17.04
CA HIS A 125 13.76 -1.19 -18.05
C HIS A 125 13.41 0.21 -17.55
N LEU A 126 13.51 1.18 -18.45
CA LEU A 126 13.27 2.58 -18.15
C LEU A 126 11.83 2.93 -18.57
N LEU A 127 10.98 3.26 -17.59
CA LEU A 127 9.69 3.89 -17.87
C LEU A 127 9.86 5.40 -17.80
N GLU A 128 9.90 6.05 -18.97
CA GLU A 128 9.89 7.52 -19.00
C GLU A 128 8.53 8.03 -18.54
N VAL A 129 8.48 9.09 -17.74
CA VAL A 129 7.24 9.76 -17.35
C VAL A 129 7.52 11.25 -17.27
N THR A 130 6.79 12.06 -18.02
CA THR A 130 6.96 13.51 -18.02
C THR A 130 6.52 14.13 -16.69
N THR A 131 7.04 15.32 -16.39
CA THR A 131 6.56 16.10 -15.24
C THR A 131 5.07 16.45 -15.33
N GLU A 132 4.55 16.67 -16.54
CA GLU A 132 3.13 16.97 -16.75
C GLU A 132 2.24 15.76 -16.42
N GLU A 133 2.60 14.57 -16.89
CA GLU A 133 1.89 13.31 -16.58
C GLU A 133 1.86 13.07 -15.07
N ILE A 134 3.00 13.21 -14.37
CA ILE A 134 3.07 13.05 -12.91
C ILE A 134 2.14 14.03 -12.18
N LEU A 135 2.15 15.30 -12.59
CA LEU A 135 1.31 16.32 -11.97
C LEU A 135 -0.18 16.11 -12.30
N SER A 136 -0.49 15.58 -13.50
CA SER A 136 -1.84 15.19 -13.90
C SER A 136 -2.37 14.04 -13.02
N LEU A 137 -1.61 12.95 -12.90
CA LEU A 137 -1.94 11.83 -12.02
C LEU A 137 -2.10 12.27 -10.56
N SER A 138 -1.22 13.15 -10.07
CA SER A 138 -1.31 13.69 -8.71
C SER A 138 -2.61 14.47 -8.46
N ARG A 139 -3.10 15.22 -9.46
CA ARG A 139 -4.39 15.92 -9.38
C ARG A 139 -5.56 14.94 -9.35
N GLN A 140 -5.61 14.01 -10.31
CA GLN A 140 -6.65 12.97 -10.37
C GLN A 140 -6.71 12.18 -9.05
N PHE A 141 -5.55 11.79 -8.52
CA PHE A 141 -5.44 11.02 -7.29
C PHE A 141 -5.90 11.79 -6.05
N ASN A 142 -5.70 13.11 -6.03
CA ASN A 142 -6.20 13.96 -4.94
C ASN A 142 -7.73 14.09 -4.97
N GLU A 143 -8.35 14.00 -6.14
CA GLU A 143 -9.79 14.09 -6.32
C GLU A 143 -10.50 12.75 -6.09
N ALA A 144 -9.79 11.62 -6.24
CA ALA A 144 -10.37 10.27 -6.19
C ALA A 144 -10.87 9.81 -4.80
N SER A 145 -10.36 10.39 -3.71
CA SER A 145 -10.68 9.96 -2.35
C SER A 145 -11.79 10.79 -1.72
N ASP A 146 -13.02 10.28 -1.69
CA ASP A 146 -14.09 10.92 -0.90
C ASP A 146 -13.95 10.61 0.59
N LEU A 147 -13.51 9.40 0.94
CA LEU A 147 -13.36 8.98 2.33
C LEU A 147 -12.30 9.81 3.09
N PHE A 148 -11.20 10.19 2.44
CA PHE A 148 -10.22 11.11 3.03
C PHE A 148 -10.79 12.52 3.15
N LYS A 149 -11.56 13.01 2.16
CA LYS A 149 -12.19 14.34 2.25
C LYS A 149 -13.16 14.42 3.42
N GLU A 150 -13.89 13.33 3.69
CA GLU A 150 -14.88 13.26 4.75
C GLU A 150 -14.27 13.03 6.14
N THR A 151 -13.26 12.16 6.24
CA THR A 151 -12.76 11.69 7.56
C THR A 151 -11.34 12.13 7.89
N GLY A 152 -10.53 12.47 6.88
CA GLY A 152 -9.09 12.69 7.01
C GLY A 152 -8.28 11.47 7.52
N GLY A 153 -8.93 10.31 7.73
CA GLY A 153 -8.41 9.20 8.53
C GLY A 153 -7.82 8.05 7.73
N VAL A 154 -7.68 8.19 6.41
CA VAL A 154 -7.21 7.11 5.52
C VAL A 154 -5.99 7.51 4.71
N HIS A 155 -5.22 6.49 4.35
CA HIS A 155 -4.24 6.54 3.28
C HIS A 155 -4.85 5.94 2.01
N ALA A 156 -4.58 6.57 0.87
CA ALA A 156 -4.84 6.00 -0.44
C ALA A 156 -3.56 5.51 -1.13
N CYS A 157 -3.72 4.50 -1.98
CA CYS A 157 -2.73 4.02 -2.93
C CYS A 157 -3.40 3.79 -4.29
N GLY A 158 -2.72 4.13 -5.37
CA GLY A 158 -3.20 3.99 -6.73
C GLY A 158 -2.16 3.33 -7.62
N LEU A 159 -2.63 2.49 -8.55
CA LEU A 159 -1.83 1.95 -9.64
C LEU A 159 -2.26 2.65 -10.92
N CYS A 160 -1.31 3.25 -11.63
CA CYS A 160 -1.60 4.12 -12.77
C CYS A 160 -0.90 3.60 -14.02
N SER A 161 -1.51 3.88 -15.17
CA SER A 161 -0.78 4.06 -16.42
C SER A 161 -0.08 5.44 -16.37
N ARG A 162 0.36 5.96 -17.51
CA ARG A 162 0.92 7.32 -17.60
C ARG A 162 -0.11 8.42 -17.42
N ASP A 163 -1.37 8.15 -17.77
CA ASP A 163 -2.42 9.16 -17.95
C ASP A 163 -3.63 8.96 -17.04
N GLU A 164 -3.87 7.75 -16.52
CA GLU A 164 -5.02 7.43 -15.70
C GLU A 164 -4.71 6.52 -14.51
N ILE A 165 -5.60 6.55 -13.51
CA ILE A 165 -5.58 5.65 -12.36
C ILE A 165 -6.35 4.39 -12.72
N LEU A 166 -5.64 3.26 -12.81
CA LEU A 166 -6.21 1.95 -13.16
C LEU A 166 -6.86 1.27 -11.96
N LEU A 167 -6.18 1.30 -10.81
CA LEU A 167 -6.67 0.76 -9.53
C LEU A 167 -6.51 1.82 -8.44
N PHE A 168 -7.46 1.87 -7.50
CA PHE A 168 -7.44 2.81 -6.38
C PHE A 168 -8.01 2.14 -5.13
N HIS A 169 -7.23 2.16 -4.05
CA HIS A 169 -7.65 1.61 -2.75
C HIS A 169 -7.27 2.51 -1.59
N GLU A 170 -8.07 2.41 -0.54
CA GLU A 170 -7.94 3.16 0.69
C GLU A 170 -7.86 2.24 1.89
N ASP A 171 -7.12 2.67 2.89
CA ASP A 171 -7.05 2.00 4.19
C ASP A 171 -6.53 2.96 5.28
N VAL A 172 -6.87 2.72 6.54
CA VAL A 172 -6.23 3.40 7.68
C VAL A 172 -4.70 3.22 7.67
N GLY A 173 -4.22 2.07 7.19
CA GLY A 173 -2.80 1.76 7.05
C GLY A 173 -2.26 1.95 5.63
N ARG A 174 -1.22 2.76 5.45
CA ARG A 174 -0.58 2.96 4.12
C ARG A 174 -0.06 1.65 3.48
N HIS A 175 0.42 0.70 4.30
CA HIS A 175 0.90 -0.59 3.80
C HIS A 175 -0.27 -1.46 3.33
N ASN A 176 -1.40 -1.44 4.04
CA ASN A 176 -2.62 -2.14 3.65
C ASN A 176 -3.19 -1.58 2.35
N ALA A 177 -3.19 -0.24 2.18
CA ALA A 177 -3.62 0.38 0.92
C ALA A 177 -2.78 -0.10 -0.28
N LEU A 178 -1.46 -0.22 -0.10
CA LEU A 178 -0.58 -0.83 -1.11
C LEU A 178 -0.86 -2.32 -1.31
N ASP A 179 -1.03 -3.09 -0.22
CA ASP A 179 -1.32 -4.51 -0.33
C ASP A 179 -2.64 -4.74 -1.08
N LYS A 180 -3.69 -3.95 -0.85
CA LYS A 180 -4.93 -4.02 -1.65
C LYS A 180 -4.68 -3.81 -3.15
N ILE A 181 -3.85 -2.83 -3.53
CA ILE A 181 -3.44 -2.63 -4.92
C ILE A 181 -2.72 -3.86 -5.48
N ILE A 182 -1.75 -4.40 -4.73
CA ILE A 182 -0.99 -5.58 -5.13
C ILE A 182 -1.89 -6.80 -5.28
N GLY A 183 -2.81 -7.01 -4.34
CA GLY A 183 -3.74 -8.14 -4.32
C GLY A 183 -4.72 -8.09 -5.48
N GLU A 184 -5.32 -6.93 -5.74
CA GLU A 184 -6.22 -6.79 -6.89
C GLU A 184 -5.47 -6.99 -8.21
N ALA A 185 -4.31 -6.35 -8.38
CA ALA A 185 -3.49 -6.51 -9.57
C ALA A 185 -3.08 -7.98 -9.80
N PHE A 186 -2.71 -8.67 -8.73
CA PHE A 186 -2.35 -10.09 -8.76
C PHE A 186 -3.53 -10.97 -9.18
N LEU A 187 -4.72 -10.75 -8.60
CA LEU A 187 -5.91 -11.51 -8.97
C LEU A 187 -6.37 -11.22 -10.41
N LYS A 188 -6.14 -10.01 -10.91
CA LYS A 188 -6.40 -9.61 -12.30
C LYS A 188 -5.30 -10.01 -13.29
N ASN A 189 -4.21 -10.63 -12.84
CA ASN A 189 -3.03 -10.96 -13.66
C ASN A 189 -2.47 -9.73 -14.40
N MET A 190 -2.48 -8.56 -13.76
CA MET A 190 -1.95 -7.34 -14.36
C MET A 190 -0.43 -7.37 -14.44
N ASP A 191 0.11 -6.98 -15.59
CA ASP A 191 1.51 -6.59 -15.69
C ASP A 191 1.71 -5.22 -15.05
N LEU A 192 2.73 -5.14 -14.21
CA LEU A 192 3.06 -4.01 -13.37
C LEU A 192 4.40 -3.37 -13.76
N GLU A 193 5.14 -3.99 -14.68
CA GLU A 193 6.46 -3.54 -15.10
C GLU A 193 6.40 -2.18 -15.82
N ASP A 194 5.28 -1.82 -16.43
CA ASP A 194 5.04 -0.54 -17.13
C ASP A 194 4.14 0.43 -16.35
N LYS A 195 3.94 0.19 -15.04
CA LYS A 195 2.98 0.95 -14.23
C LYS A 195 3.66 1.93 -13.27
N ILE A 196 2.84 2.84 -12.75
CA ILE A 196 3.25 3.86 -11.79
C ILE A 196 2.46 3.65 -10.49
N LEU A 197 3.14 3.58 -9.36
CA LEU A 197 2.50 3.56 -8.05
C LEU A 197 2.40 4.99 -7.49
N ILE A 198 1.23 5.40 -7.05
CA ILE A 198 1.03 6.68 -6.35
C ILE A 198 0.45 6.46 -4.96
N THR A 199 0.95 7.15 -3.94
CA THR A 199 0.47 7.01 -2.56
C THR A 199 0.40 8.34 -1.80
N THR A 200 -0.50 8.40 -0.81
CA THR A 200 -0.59 9.53 0.13
C THR A 200 0.45 9.48 1.24
N GLY A 201 0.89 8.28 1.62
CA GLY A 201 1.75 8.05 2.78
C GLY A 201 3.23 8.33 2.52
N ARG A 202 4.02 8.45 3.60
CA ARG A 202 5.48 8.47 3.51
C ARG A 202 5.99 7.21 2.82
N ILE A 203 7.04 7.35 2.02
CA ILE A 203 7.68 6.21 1.38
C ILE A 203 8.75 5.66 2.33
N SER A 204 8.43 4.57 3.03
CA SER A 204 9.37 3.81 3.85
C SER A 204 10.17 2.82 3.00
N SER A 205 11.20 2.21 3.58
CA SER A 205 11.93 1.09 2.97
C SER A 205 11.00 -0.06 2.57
N GLU A 206 10.05 -0.41 3.43
CA GLU A 206 9.05 -1.46 3.16
C GLU A 206 8.18 -1.16 1.94
N MET A 207 7.77 0.11 1.75
CA MET A 207 6.99 0.50 0.58
C MET A 207 7.80 0.29 -0.71
N ILE A 208 9.09 0.65 -0.71
CA ILE A 208 9.98 0.42 -1.87
C ILE A 208 10.16 -1.07 -2.12
N ILE A 209 10.37 -1.88 -1.08
CA ILE A 209 10.60 -3.32 -1.23
C ILE A 209 9.35 -4.02 -1.76
N LYS A 210 8.15 -3.68 -1.26
CA LYS A 210 6.89 -4.23 -1.80
C LYS A 210 6.71 -3.87 -3.28
N THR A 211 7.01 -2.62 -3.63
CA THR A 211 6.97 -2.10 -5.00
C THR A 211 7.97 -2.84 -5.91
N SER A 212 9.19 -3.07 -5.44
CA SER A 212 10.26 -3.73 -6.21
C SER A 212 10.01 -5.21 -6.45
N LYS A 213 9.45 -5.94 -5.46
CA LYS A 213 9.03 -7.34 -5.62
C LYS A 213 7.98 -7.52 -6.72
N ARG A 214 7.22 -6.46 -7.01
CA ARG A 214 6.24 -6.40 -8.11
C ARG A 214 6.78 -5.74 -9.37
N LYS A 215 8.07 -5.37 -9.36
CA LYS A 215 8.80 -4.74 -10.46
C LYS A 215 8.15 -3.46 -10.99
N ILE A 216 7.45 -2.72 -10.12
CA ILE A 216 6.89 -1.43 -10.49
C ILE A 216 8.05 -0.41 -10.56
N PRO A 217 8.31 0.24 -11.71
CA PRO A 217 9.50 1.07 -11.91
C PRO A 217 9.41 2.45 -11.25
N VAL A 218 8.21 2.97 -11.01
CA VAL A 218 7.99 4.35 -10.54
C VAL A 218 7.10 4.38 -9.31
N ILE A 219 7.54 5.09 -8.27
CA ILE A 219 6.74 5.39 -7.09
C ILE A 219 6.68 6.90 -6.82
N ILE A 220 5.47 7.39 -6.65
CA ILE A 220 5.14 8.79 -6.44
C ILE A 220 4.43 8.91 -5.08
N SER A 221 4.83 9.89 -4.27
CA SER A 221 4.13 10.22 -3.05
C SER A 221 3.88 11.71 -2.88
N ARG A 222 2.77 12.03 -2.21
CA ARG A 222 2.45 13.37 -1.70
C ARG A 222 3.30 13.76 -0.48
N SER A 223 3.97 12.79 0.13
CA SER A 223 4.73 12.91 1.36
C SER A 223 6.23 12.67 1.11
N ALA A 224 7.00 12.66 2.19
CA ALA A 224 8.45 12.48 2.16
C ALA A 224 8.84 10.98 2.03
N PRO A 225 9.90 10.67 1.28
CA PRO A 225 10.65 9.43 1.47
C PRO A 225 11.53 9.49 2.72
N THR A 226 11.96 8.33 3.23
CA THR A 226 13.01 8.23 4.25
C THR A 226 14.39 8.04 3.62
N ASP A 227 15.46 8.34 4.36
CA ASP A 227 16.85 8.13 3.90
C ASP A 227 17.07 6.70 3.38
N LEU A 228 16.68 5.69 4.18
CA LEU A 228 16.79 4.29 3.78
C LEU A 228 15.98 3.97 2.51
N SER A 229 14.79 4.53 2.35
CA SER A 229 13.99 4.31 1.13
C SER A 229 14.66 4.88 -0.12
N ILE A 230 15.37 6.01 0.00
CA ILE A 230 16.12 6.62 -1.10
C ILE A 230 17.29 5.70 -1.49
N ASN A 231 18.03 5.19 -0.51
CA ASN A 231 19.15 4.30 -0.75
C ASN A 231 18.71 2.99 -1.42
N ILE A 232 17.59 2.40 -0.98
CA ILE A 232 17.03 1.19 -1.60
C ILE A 232 16.54 1.49 -3.02
N ALA A 233 15.84 2.61 -3.24
CA ALA A 233 15.36 2.99 -4.57
C ALA A 233 16.51 3.14 -5.58
N LYS A 234 17.63 3.75 -5.16
CA LYS A 234 18.87 3.83 -5.95
C LYS A 234 19.42 2.45 -6.28
N SER A 235 19.54 1.55 -5.31
CA SER A 235 20.06 0.21 -5.55
C SER A 235 19.18 -0.64 -6.47
N LEU A 236 17.87 -0.36 -6.51
CA LEU A 236 16.89 -1.12 -7.27
C LEU A 236 16.46 -0.42 -8.57
N ASN A 237 17.07 0.71 -8.92
CA ASN A 237 16.71 1.54 -10.09
C ASN A 237 15.23 1.95 -10.13
N ILE A 238 14.62 2.21 -8.97
CA ILE A 238 13.22 2.67 -8.90
C ILE A 238 13.17 4.19 -8.91
N VAL A 239 12.42 4.77 -9.83
CA VAL A 239 12.16 6.22 -9.85
C VAL A 239 11.37 6.59 -8.61
N LEU A 240 11.92 7.50 -7.80
CA LEU A 240 11.37 7.86 -6.50
C LEU A 240 11.04 9.35 -6.47
N ILE A 241 9.75 9.64 -6.39
CA ILE A 241 9.23 11.02 -6.37
C ILE A 241 8.46 11.27 -5.07
N GLY A 242 8.84 12.31 -4.36
CA GLY A 242 8.15 12.77 -3.14
C GLY A 242 7.55 14.15 -3.32
N PHE A 243 6.69 14.54 -2.39
CA PHE A 243 6.03 15.84 -2.37
C PHE A 243 5.33 16.25 -3.69
N ALA A 244 4.86 15.27 -4.47
CA ALA A 244 4.13 15.51 -5.72
C ALA A 244 2.72 16.03 -5.40
N ARG A 245 2.55 17.35 -5.45
CA ARG A 245 1.26 18.03 -5.18
C ARG A 245 1.24 19.43 -5.78
N GLY A 246 0.06 19.85 -6.27
CA GLY A 246 -0.10 21.14 -6.92
C GLY A 246 0.73 21.21 -8.21
N ARG A 247 1.71 22.12 -8.24
CA ARG A 247 2.63 22.31 -9.38
C ARG A 247 4.09 22.00 -9.02
N ARG A 248 4.33 21.15 -8.02
CA ARG A 248 5.68 20.78 -7.58
C ARG A 248 5.80 19.30 -7.29
N LEU A 249 7.01 18.79 -7.44
CA LEU A 249 7.45 17.45 -7.08
C LEU A 249 8.95 17.49 -6.78
N ASN A 250 9.44 16.53 -6.02
CA ASN A 250 10.87 16.35 -5.75
C ASN A 250 11.30 14.96 -6.24
N ILE A 251 12.29 14.92 -7.12
CA ILE A 251 12.89 13.66 -7.59
C ILE A 251 14.04 13.28 -6.66
N TYR A 252 13.98 12.09 -6.07
CA TYR A 252 15.02 11.56 -5.18
C TYR A 252 15.87 10.48 -5.85
N ASN A 253 15.35 9.86 -6.91
CA ASN A 253 16.06 8.92 -7.79
C ASN A 253 15.37 8.86 -9.16
N GLY A 254 16.13 8.61 -10.22
CA GLY A 254 15.59 8.30 -11.55
C GLY A 254 15.30 9.51 -12.43
N GLU A 255 15.97 10.64 -12.20
CA GLU A 255 15.78 11.91 -12.92
C GLU A 255 15.91 11.78 -14.44
N LYS A 256 16.73 10.85 -14.93
CA LYS A 256 16.87 10.56 -16.38
C LYS A 256 15.58 10.04 -17.01
N SER A 257 14.70 9.45 -16.21
CA SER A 257 13.39 8.95 -16.68
C SER A 257 12.32 10.03 -16.66
N ILE A 258 12.62 11.23 -16.16
CA ILE A 258 11.65 12.30 -15.95
C ILE A 258 12.03 13.53 -16.77
N PRO A 259 11.70 13.56 -18.08
CA PRO A 259 11.90 14.74 -18.89
C PRO A 259 11.03 15.90 -18.38
N ILE A 260 11.62 17.10 -18.37
CA ILE A 260 10.91 18.35 -18.08
C ILE A 260 10.30 18.82 -19.40
N THR A 261 8.98 18.85 -19.45
CA THR A 261 8.18 19.37 -20.57
C THR A 261 7.43 20.63 -20.15
#